data_AF-A0A929J4J8-F1
#
_entry.id   AF-A0A929J4J8-F1
#
_cell.length_a   1.000
_cell.length_b   1.000
_cell.length_c   1.000
_cell.angle_alpha   90.00
_cell.angle_beta   90.00
_cell.angle_gamma   90.00
#
_symmetry.space_group_name_H-M   'P 1'
#
loop_
_entity.id
_entity.type
_entity.pdbx_description
1 polymer ?
#
loop_
_entity_poly.entity_id
_entity_poly.type
_entity_poly.pdbx_seq_one_letter_code
_entity_poly.pdbx_strand_id
1 'polypeptide(L)'
;MLTVIITLAVIASIFGLLLAYSAIRFKVEGDPVVDKIDALLPQTQCGQCTYPGCRPYAEAIAKGEAEINQCPPGGEATIIALADLLDVEVKPLNAE
;
A
#
# COMPACT_ATOMS: atom_id res chain seq x y z
N MET A 1 29.18 41.21 -7.25
CA MET A 1 29.37 39.99 -8.08
C MET A 1 29.60 38.76 -7.20
N LEU A 2 30.67 38.72 -6.40
CA LEU A 2 30.99 37.54 -5.56
C LEU A 2 29.92 37.21 -4.50
N THR A 3 29.32 38.21 -3.86
CA THR A 3 28.26 38.03 -2.85
C THR A 3 27.04 37.29 -3.41
N VAL A 4 26.65 37.59 -4.66
CA VAL A 4 25.51 36.96 -5.34
C VAL A 4 25.82 35.48 -5.63
N ILE A 5 27.05 35.19 -6.06
CA ILE A 5 27.48 33.81 -6.33
C ILE A 5 27.44 32.99 -5.03
N ILE A 6 27.95 33.54 -3.93
CA ILE A 6 28.01 32.84 -2.63
C ILE A 6 26.60 32.61 -2.08
N THR A 7 25.72 33.62 -2.09
CA THR A 7 24.36 33.45 -1.58
C THR A 7 23.58 32.41 -2.38
N LEU A 8 23.67 32.43 -3.71
CA LEU A 8 23.03 31.42 -4.55
C LEU A 8 23.61 30.02 -4.32
N ALA A 9 24.93 29.88 -4.16
CA ALA A 9 25.57 28.60 -3.90
C ALA A 9 25.16 27.99 -2.55
N VAL A 10 25.06 28.81 -1.51
CA VAL A 10 24.62 28.37 -0.17
C VAL A 10 23.16 27.92 -0.21
N ILE A 11 22.28 28.72 -0.83
CA ILE A 11 20.86 28.39 -0.97
C ILE A 11 20.70 27.07 -1.74
N ALA A 12 21.37 26.94 -2.90
CA ALA A 12 21.32 25.72 -3.71
C ALA A 12 21.81 24.49 -2.93
N SER A 13 22.90 24.64 -2.17
CA SER A 13 23.44 23.56 -1.34
C SER A 13 22.47 23.15 -0.23
N ILE A 14 21.84 24.11 0.45
CA ILE A 14 20.86 23.84 1.53
C ILE A 14 19.64 23.11 0.96
N PHE A 15 19.03 23.63 -0.12
CA PHE A 15 17.86 23.00 -0.72
C PHE A 15 18.19 21.64 -1.33
N GLY A 16 19.35 21.51 -1.99
CA GLY A 16 19.81 20.24 -2.54
C GLY A 16 19.97 19.17 -1.47
N LEU A 17 20.62 19.51 -0.34
CA LEU A 17 20.78 18.59 0.79
C LEU A 17 19.43 18.23 1.43
N LEU A 18 18.54 19.20 1.60
CA LEU A 18 17.19 18.95 2.15
C LEU A 18 16.37 18.01 1.26
N LEU A 19 16.36 18.24 -0.05
CA LEU A 19 15.65 17.39 -1.00
C LEU A 19 16.27 16.00 -1.08
N ALA A 20 17.60 15.91 -1.10
CA ALA A 20 18.31 14.63 -1.09
C ALA A 20 17.99 13.81 0.17
N TYR A 21 18.02 14.46 1.35
CA TYR A 21 17.65 13.82 2.61
C TYR A 21 16.19 13.36 2.60
N SER A 22 15.27 14.21 2.13
CA SER A 22 13.84 13.89 2.07
C SER A 22 13.57 12.71 1.13
N ALA A 23 14.22 12.68 -0.03
CA ALA A 23 14.07 11.60 -1.01
C ALA A 23 14.52 10.23 -0.45
N ILE A 24 15.57 10.21 0.39
CA ILE A 24 16.05 8.98 1.02
C ILE A 24 15.14 8.58 2.18
N ARG A 25 14.75 9.54 3.03
CA ARG A 25 14.04 9.25 4.28
C ARG A 25 12.58 8.87 4.09
N PHE A 26 11.94 9.39 3.04
CA PHE A 26 10.51 9.18 2.74
C PHE A 26 10.28 8.31 1.49
N LYS A 27 11.27 7.53 1.07
CA LYS A 27 11.10 6.53 0.01
C LYS A 27 10.10 5.47 0.48
N VAL A 28 8.95 5.38 -0.19
CA VAL A 28 7.98 4.29 0.01
C VAL A 28 8.29 3.21 -1.02
N GLU A 29 8.55 1.98 -0.59
CA GLU A 29 8.98 0.87 -1.47
C GLU A 29 7.80 0.18 -2.19
N GLY A 30 6.55 0.52 -1.85
CA GLY A 30 5.35 -0.07 -2.44
C GLY A 30 4.10 0.79 -2.23
N ASP A 31 2.93 0.26 -2.61
CA ASP A 31 1.64 0.88 -2.29
C ASP A 31 1.28 0.57 -0.83
N PRO A 32 1.24 1.59 0.05
CA PRO A 32 0.97 1.38 1.48
C PRO A 32 -0.42 0.81 1.75
N VAL A 33 -1.36 0.91 0.81
CA VAL A 33 -2.69 0.30 0.93
C VAL A 33 -2.60 -1.20 0.67
N VAL A 34 -1.88 -1.61 -0.38
CA VAL A 34 -1.65 -3.02 -0.69
C VAL A 34 -0.95 -3.72 0.49
N ASP A 35 0.08 -3.11 1.06
CA ASP A 35 0.81 -3.69 2.20
C ASP A 35 -0.10 -3.88 3.42
N LYS A 36 -1.03 -2.95 3.67
CA LYS A 36 -2.00 -3.06 4.76
C LYS A 36 -3.04 -4.16 4.50
N ILE A 37 -3.55 -4.25 3.27
CA ILE A 37 -4.50 -5.30 2.88
C ILE A 37 -3.82 -6.67 2.99
N ASP A 38 -2.61 -6.82 2.44
CA ASP A 38 -1.85 -8.07 2.48
C ASP A 38 -1.61 -8.52 3.92
N ALA A 39 -1.26 -7.60 4.83
CA ALA A 39 -1.08 -7.90 6.25
C ALA A 39 -2.35 -8.42 6.96
N LEU A 40 -3.55 -8.13 6.46
CA LEU A 40 -4.83 -8.61 6.99
C LEU A 40 -5.26 -9.96 6.41
N LEU A 41 -4.69 -10.36 5.27
CA LEU A 41 -4.96 -11.65 4.65
C LEU A 41 -4.33 -12.80 5.46
N PRO A 42 -4.86 -14.04 5.36
CA PRO A 42 -4.39 -15.17 6.16
C PRO A 42 -3.01 -15.70 5.74
N GLN A 43 -2.36 -15.12 4.73
CA GLN A 43 -1.00 -15.45 4.27
C GLN A 43 -0.78 -16.94 3.92
N THR A 44 -1.85 -17.65 3.54
CA THR A 44 -1.80 -19.09 3.23
C THR A 44 -1.34 -19.40 1.81
N GLN A 45 -1.35 -18.40 0.92
CA GLN A 45 -1.00 -18.56 -0.49
C GLN A 45 -1.75 -19.71 -1.19
N CYS A 46 -3.00 -19.96 -0.79
CA CYS A 46 -3.78 -21.13 -1.22
C CYS A 46 -4.39 -21.01 -2.63
N GLY A 47 -4.49 -19.80 -3.18
CA GLY A 47 -5.06 -19.55 -4.50
C GLY A 47 -6.58 -19.75 -4.65
N GLN A 48 -7.32 -19.89 -3.55
CA GLN A 48 -8.77 -20.14 -3.58
C GLN A 48 -9.62 -18.92 -3.98
N CYS A 49 -9.02 -17.73 -3.99
CA CYS A 49 -9.67 -16.47 -4.37
C CYS A 49 -9.49 -16.12 -5.86
N THR A 50 -9.11 -17.08 -6.71
CA THR A 50 -8.73 -16.90 -8.14
C THR A 50 -7.42 -16.12 -8.39
N TYR A 51 -6.79 -15.59 -7.35
CA TYR A 51 -5.48 -14.95 -7.43
C TYR A 51 -4.34 -15.91 -7.06
N PRO A 52 -3.13 -15.78 -7.65
CA PRO A 52 -2.01 -16.68 -7.39
C PRO A 52 -1.42 -16.59 -5.96
N GLY A 53 -1.88 -15.66 -5.12
CA GLY A 53 -1.48 -15.52 -3.72
C GLY A 53 -2.18 -14.35 -3.03
N CYS A 54 -1.89 -14.14 -1.74
CA CYS A 54 -2.47 -13.06 -0.94
C CYS A 54 -2.10 -11.67 -1.49
N ARG A 55 -0.83 -11.42 -1.80
CA ARG A 55 -0.40 -10.11 -2.31
C ARG A 55 -1.02 -9.71 -3.66
N PRO A 56 -1.09 -10.59 -4.69
CA PRO A 56 -1.83 -10.29 -5.91
C PRO A 56 -3.32 -10.01 -5.68
N TYR A 57 -3.95 -10.70 -4.72
CA TYR A 57 -5.32 -10.39 -4.31
C TYR A 57 -5.42 -9.02 -3.62
N ALA A 58 -4.47 -8.69 -2.74
CA ALA A 58 -4.39 -7.39 -2.09
C ALA A 58 -4.20 -6.24 -3.09
N GLU A 59 -3.38 -6.44 -4.13
CA GLU A 59 -3.20 -5.51 -5.24
C GLU A 59 -4.50 -5.30 -6.02
N ALA A 60 -5.26 -6.37 -6.28
CA ALA A 60 -6.53 -6.28 -6.98
C ALA A 60 -7.61 -5.57 -6.14
N ILE A 61 -7.67 -5.83 -4.82
CA ILE A 61 -8.55 -5.09 -3.91
C ILE A 61 -8.17 -3.60 -3.89
N ALA A 62 -6.89 -3.26 -3.76
CA ALA A 62 -6.44 -1.87 -3.72
C ALA A 62 -6.76 -1.10 -5.02
N LYS A 63 -6.79 -1.80 -6.16
CA LYS A 63 -7.19 -1.26 -7.47
C LYS A 63 -8.70 -1.21 -7.69
N GLY A 64 -9.50 -1.82 -6.80
CA GLY A 64 -10.95 -1.99 -7.00
C GLY A 64 -11.30 -3.00 -8.10
N GLU A 65 -10.35 -3.87 -8.48
CA GLU A 65 -10.55 -4.95 -9.46
C GLU A 65 -11.10 -6.22 -8.81
N ALA A 66 -11.02 -6.34 -7.48
CA ALA A 66 -11.51 -7.47 -6.69
C ALA A 66 -12.36 -7.02 -5.52
N GLU A 67 -13.30 -7.88 -5.11
CA GLU A 67 -14.11 -7.69 -3.91
C GLU A 67 -13.38 -8.21 -2.66
N ILE A 68 -13.65 -7.63 -1.50
CA ILE A 68 -13.00 -8.00 -0.21
C ILE A 68 -13.44 -9.36 0.35
N ASN A 69 -14.46 -9.98 -0.25
CA ASN A 69 -15.16 -11.15 0.27
C ASN A 69 -14.80 -12.45 -0.44
N GLN A 70 -13.66 -12.55 -1.13
CA GLN A 70 -13.31 -13.70 -1.97
C GLN A 70 -12.30 -14.65 -1.30
N CYS A 71 -11.99 -14.49 -0.01
CA CYS A 71 -10.96 -15.29 0.69
C CYS A 71 -11.59 -16.31 1.65
N PRO A 72 -11.91 -17.55 1.21
CA PRO A 72 -12.45 -18.61 2.07
C PRO A 72 -11.64 -18.89 3.35
N PRO A 73 -10.29 -18.98 3.32
CA PRO A 73 -9.53 -19.28 4.54
C PRO A 73 -9.48 -18.13 5.54
N GLY A 74 -9.68 -16.88 5.09
CA GLY A 74 -9.77 -15.72 5.97
C GLY A 74 -11.16 -15.57 6.59
N GLY A 75 -12.18 -16.00 5.86
CA GLY A 75 -13.57 -15.98 6.31
C GLY A 75 -14.05 -14.58 6.69
N GLU A 76 -15.10 -14.53 7.50
CA GLU A 76 -15.77 -13.29 7.89
C GLU A 76 -14.86 -12.32 8.67
N ALA A 77 -13.93 -12.86 9.48
CA ALA A 77 -12.98 -12.05 10.24
C ALA A 77 -12.07 -11.20 9.33
N THR A 78 -11.53 -11.80 8.27
CA THR A 78 -10.73 -11.06 7.27
C THR A 78 -11.60 -10.04 6.53
N ILE A 79 -12.84 -10.38 6.17
CA ILE A 79 -13.74 -9.46 5.47
C ILE A 79 -14.04 -8.23 6.32
N ILE A 80 -14.36 -8.41 7.60
CA ILE A 80 -14.62 -7.29 8.53
C ILE A 80 -13.38 -6.40 8.64
N ALA A 81 -12.20 -6.97 8.84
CA ALA A 81 -10.96 -6.20 8.93
C ALA A 81 -10.65 -5.41 7.65
N LEU A 82 -10.93 -6.00 6.48
CA LEU A 82 -10.77 -5.33 5.19
C LEU A 82 -11.82 -4.23 4.98
N ALA A 83 -13.06 -4.47 5.37
CA ALA A 83 -14.15 -3.49 5.33
C ALA A 83 -13.83 -2.27 6.20
N ASP A 84 -13.35 -2.49 7.43
CA ASP A 84 -12.92 -1.43 8.34
C ASP A 84 -11.71 -0.66 7.81
N LEU A 85 -10.75 -1.34 7.17
CA LEU A 85 -9.57 -0.70 6.59
C LEU A 85 -9.91 0.18 5.39
N LEU A 86 -10.84 -0.27 4.54
CA LEU A 86 -11.19 0.36 3.26
C LEU A 86 -12.42 1.26 3.34
N ASP A 87 -13.08 1.32 4.50
CA ASP A 87 -14.33 2.07 4.73
C ASP A 87 -15.44 1.66 3.76
N VAL A 88 -15.63 0.34 3.59
CA VAL A 88 -16.65 -0.26 2.71
C VAL A 88 -17.60 -1.16 3.48
N GLU A 89 -18.76 -1.46 2.91
CA GLU A 89 -19.73 -2.37 3.54
C GLU A 89 -19.21 -3.82 3.61
N VAL A 90 -19.44 -4.46 4.75
CA VAL A 90 -19.18 -5.90 4.92
C VAL A 90 -20.11 -6.69 4.01
N LYS A 91 -19.54 -7.50 3.12
CA LYS A 91 -20.27 -8.41 2.24
C LYS A 91 -20.17 -9.85 2.76
N PRO A 92 -21.19 -10.70 2.55
CA PRO A 92 -21.08 -12.12 2.89
C PRO A 92 -19.95 -12.77 2.08
N LEU A 93 -19.29 -13.77 2.65
CA LEU A 93 -18.21 -14.50 1.99
C LEU A 93 -18.69 -15.07 0.64
N ASN A 94 -18.01 -14.68 -0.44
CA ASN A 94 -18.11 -15.31 -1.74
C ASN A 94 -17.00 -16.38 -1.86
N ALA A 95 -17.40 -17.62 -2.11
CA ALA A 95 -16.50 -18.75 -2.28
C ALA A 95 -16.47 -19.26 -3.74
N GLU A 96 -16.99 -18.47 -4.68
CA GLU A 96 -16.91 -18.73 -6.13
C GLU A 96 -15.47 -18.73 -6.67
#